data_AF-A0A7G3G5I9-F1
#
_entry.id   AF-A0A7G3G5I9-F1
#
_cell.length_a   1.000
_cell.length_b   1.000
_cell.length_c   1.000
_cell.angle_alpha   90.00
_cell.angle_beta   90.00
_cell.angle_gamma   90.00
#
_symmetry.space_group_name_H-M   'P 1'
#
loop_
_entity.id
_entity.type
_entity.pdbx_description
1 polymer ?
#
loop_
_entity_poly.entity_id
_entity_poly.type
_entity_poly.pdbx_seq_one_letter_code
_entity_poly.pdbx_strand_id
1 'polypeptide(L)'
;MCTKWLFLALFSSGFAQGAALQISGASTMKPLSGEVQSAGLKAGGAYFTLAEGEAVVAPWPLAWRALPKGTLLLVERAPHPAGPVSRLRLLNGDQPWLELIAGGYAGTTVQDGWRLGFKDGKALLVQGDENQPFLSKMRMKDQAGASWCLRLLATHEAPKVVSGMAQEAQIKADWLRYLPRKGRC
;
A
#
# COMPACT_ATOMS: atom_id res chain seq x y z
N MET A 1 19.57 26.00 50.43
CA MET A 1 20.25 25.36 49.28
C MET A 1 19.24 24.45 48.61
N CYS A 2 18.82 24.77 47.39
CA CYS A 2 17.68 24.16 46.71
C CYS A 2 18.19 23.48 45.43
N THR A 3 18.31 22.15 45.46
CA THR A 3 18.84 21.36 44.34
C THR A 3 17.67 20.91 43.46
N LYS A 4 17.44 21.64 42.36
CA LYS A 4 16.45 21.29 41.33
C LYS A 4 16.94 20.08 40.54
N TRP A 5 16.21 18.98 40.61
CA TRP A 5 16.36 17.83 39.72
C TRP A 5 15.65 18.13 38.40
N LEU A 6 16.42 18.28 37.33
CA LEU A 6 15.92 18.33 35.95
C LEU A 6 15.70 16.90 35.46
N PHE A 7 14.45 16.46 35.37
CA PHE A 7 14.08 15.30 34.55
C PHE A 7 14.03 15.74 33.08
N LEU A 8 15.06 15.37 32.32
CA LEU A 8 15.01 15.39 30.87
C LEU A 8 14.16 14.20 30.41
N ALA A 9 12.89 14.44 30.05
CA ALA A 9 12.10 13.46 29.33
C ALA A 9 12.57 13.40 27.87
N LEU A 10 13.46 12.45 27.58
CA LEU A 10 13.77 12.02 26.21
C LEU A 10 12.54 11.33 25.64
N PHE A 11 11.70 12.09 24.93
CA PHE A 11 10.72 11.51 24.02
C PHE A 11 11.47 10.92 22.81
N SER A 12 11.78 9.63 22.90
CA SER A 12 12.22 8.84 21.76
C SER A 12 11.05 8.64 20.80
N SER A 13 10.80 9.62 19.95
CA SER A 13 9.95 9.48 18.76
C SER A 13 10.70 8.62 17.74
N GLY A 14 10.71 7.31 17.97
CA GLY A 14 11.21 6.34 17.00
C GLY A 14 10.39 6.42 15.73
N PHE A 15 10.91 7.09 14.71
CA PHE A 15 10.41 6.99 13.35
C PHE A 15 10.55 5.53 12.90
N ALA A 16 9.42 4.85 12.66
CA ALA A 16 9.43 3.54 12.00
C ALA A 16 9.84 3.72 10.53
N GLN A 17 11.15 3.70 10.27
CA GLN A 17 11.68 3.41 8.93
C GLN A 17 11.48 1.91 8.63
N GLY A 18 10.86 1.59 7.48
CA GLY A 18 11.28 0.43 6.70
C GLY A 18 10.58 -0.92 6.88
N ALA A 19 9.39 -1.00 7.46
CA ALA A 19 8.62 -2.25 7.42
C ALA A 19 7.91 -2.42 6.05
N ALA A 20 8.11 -3.56 5.39
CA ALA A 20 7.38 -3.92 4.17
C ALA A 20 5.87 -3.92 4.41
N LEU A 21 5.10 -3.39 3.48
CA LEU A 21 3.65 -3.37 3.58
C LEU A 21 3.10 -4.80 3.67
N GLN A 22 2.31 -5.08 4.69
CA GLN A 22 1.58 -6.32 4.87
C GLN A 22 0.09 -6.03 4.79
N ILE A 23 -0.61 -6.85 4.01
CA ILE A 23 -2.07 -6.84 3.88
C ILE A 23 -2.54 -8.27 4.14
N SER A 24 -3.42 -8.43 5.12
CA SER A 24 -4.01 -9.69 5.57
C SER A 24 -5.53 -9.63 5.56
N GLY A 25 -6.17 -10.79 5.72
CA GLY A 25 -7.64 -10.96 5.69
C GLY A 25 -8.14 -11.73 4.47
N ALA A 26 -7.37 -11.74 3.37
CA ALA A 26 -7.67 -12.55 2.19
C ALA A 26 -6.73 -13.77 2.08
N SER A 27 -7.26 -14.85 1.49
CA SER A 27 -6.47 -15.99 1.03
C SER A 27 -6.43 -16.02 -0.50
N THR A 28 -5.62 -16.90 -1.07
CA THR A 28 -5.57 -17.10 -2.54
C THR A 28 -6.87 -17.66 -3.12
N MET A 29 -7.68 -18.35 -2.30
CA MET A 29 -8.94 -18.97 -2.74
C MET A 29 -10.17 -18.13 -2.42
N LYS A 30 -10.09 -17.27 -1.40
CA LYS A 30 -11.22 -16.45 -0.94
C LYS A 30 -10.77 -15.01 -0.72
N PRO A 31 -11.18 -14.06 -1.58
CA PRO A 31 -11.05 -12.63 -1.28
C PRO A 31 -11.96 -12.28 -0.09
N LEU A 32 -11.57 -11.26 0.68
CA LEU A 32 -12.40 -10.72 1.75
C LEU A 32 -13.06 -9.44 1.25
N SER A 33 -14.39 -9.39 1.28
CA SER A 33 -15.13 -8.23 0.79
C SER A 33 -16.35 -7.95 1.66
N GLY A 34 -16.76 -6.69 1.73
CA GLY A 34 -18.00 -6.28 2.39
C GLY A 34 -17.94 -4.87 2.99
N GLU A 35 -19.03 -4.47 3.62
CA GLU A 35 -19.10 -3.19 4.34
C GLU A 35 -18.27 -3.25 5.62
N VAL A 36 -17.50 -2.19 5.87
CA VAL A 36 -16.70 -2.05 7.08
C VAL A 36 -17.61 -1.69 8.26
N GLN A 37 -17.73 -2.62 9.22
CA GLN A 37 -18.51 -2.44 10.44
C GLN A 37 -17.79 -1.58 11.47
N SER A 38 -16.46 -1.75 11.57
CA SER A 38 -15.62 -0.92 12.42
C SER A 38 -14.20 -0.87 11.85
N ALA A 39 -13.49 0.23 12.14
CA ALA A 39 -12.09 0.34 11.77
C ALA A 39 -11.32 1.22 12.76
N GLY A 40 -10.04 0.91 12.96
CA GLY A 40 -9.18 1.69 13.87
C GLY A 40 -7.70 1.49 13.62
N LEU A 41 -6.88 2.41 14.13
CA LEU A 41 -5.45 2.22 14.24
C LEU A 41 -5.07 1.58 15.58
N LYS A 42 -4.21 0.57 15.53
CA LYS A 42 -3.54 -0.02 16.70
C LYS A 42 -2.10 -0.35 16.32
N ALA A 43 -1.14 0.10 17.13
CA ALA A 43 0.29 -0.17 16.93
C ALA A 43 0.80 0.11 15.49
N GLY A 44 0.33 1.20 14.87
CA GLY A 44 0.73 1.58 13.51
C GLY A 44 0.08 0.78 12.37
N GLY A 45 -0.75 -0.22 12.67
CA GLY A 45 -1.57 -0.94 11.69
C GLY A 45 -3.03 -0.47 11.69
N ALA A 46 -3.67 -0.54 10.53
CA ALA A 46 -5.11 -0.34 10.38
C ALA A 46 -5.84 -1.67 10.39
N TYR A 47 -6.83 -1.77 11.26
CA TYR A 47 -7.68 -2.94 11.45
C TYR A 47 -9.08 -2.60 10.96
N PHE A 48 -9.66 -3.49 10.17
CA PHE A 48 -11.00 -3.36 9.60
C PHE A 48 -11.80 -4.62 9.93
N THR A 49 -12.95 -4.44 10.56
CA THR A 49 -13.89 -5.53 10.86
C THR A 49 -15.01 -5.50 9.84
N LEU A 50 -15.27 -6.65 9.23
CA LEU A 50 -16.37 -6.91 8.31
C LEU A 50 -17.22 -8.07 8.87
N ALA A 51 -18.42 -8.25 8.32
CA ALA A 51 -19.27 -9.38 8.70
C ALA A 51 -18.59 -10.75 8.49
N GLU A 52 -17.76 -10.87 7.46
CA GLU A 52 -17.10 -12.12 7.08
C GLU A 52 -15.70 -12.34 7.71
N GLY A 53 -15.17 -11.34 8.43
CA GLY A 53 -13.84 -11.43 9.03
C GLY A 53 -13.13 -10.10 9.18
N GLU A 54 -11.83 -10.15 9.43
CA GLU A 54 -10.99 -8.98 9.67
C GLU A 54 -9.91 -8.82 8.60
N ALA A 55 -9.65 -7.57 8.21
CA ALA A 55 -8.50 -7.20 7.40
C ALA A 55 -7.54 -6.33 8.22
N VAL A 56 -6.24 -6.58 8.06
CA VAL A 56 -5.20 -5.77 8.70
C VAL A 56 -4.19 -5.31 7.67
N VAL A 57 -3.86 -4.01 7.73
CA VAL A 57 -2.80 -3.38 6.95
C VAL A 57 -1.74 -2.83 7.90
N ALA A 58 -0.48 -3.21 7.72
CA ALA A 58 0.62 -2.69 8.51
C ALA A 58 1.90 -2.52 7.68
N PRO A 59 2.63 -1.40 7.81
CA PRO A 59 2.21 -0.16 8.48
C PRO A 59 1.11 0.55 7.68
N TRP A 60 0.25 1.31 8.35
CA TRP A 60 -0.75 2.15 7.68
C TRP A 60 -0.07 3.42 7.12
N PRO A 61 -0.09 3.66 5.78
CA PRO A 61 0.78 4.66 5.14
C PRO A 61 0.20 6.09 5.07
N LEU A 62 -0.96 6.31 5.70
CA LEU A 62 -1.69 7.57 5.69
C LEU A 62 -2.05 8.01 7.11
N ALA A 63 -2.32 9.31 7.31
CA ALA A 63 -2.95 9.75 8.54
C ALA A 63 -4.33 9.09 8.69
N TRP A 64 -4.61 8.53 9.87
CA TRP A 64 -5.90 7.87 10.13
C TRP A 64 -7.06 8.84 10.10
N ARG A 65 -8.18 8.38 9.56
CA ARG A 65 -9.43 9.13 9.49
C ARG A 65 -10.57 8.15 9.62
N ALA A 66 -11.66 8.60 10.23
CA ALA A 66 -12.92 7.87 10.18
C ALA A 66 -13.32 7.64 8.72
N LEU A 67 -13.78 6.42 8.46
CA LEU A 67 -14.29 6.02 7.16
C LEU A 67 -15.72 6.56 6.99
N PRO A 68 -16.12 7.01 5.79
CA PRO A 68 -17.53 7.26 5.50
C PRO A 68 -18.40 6.04 5.80
N LYS A 69 -19.62 6.25 6.27
CA LYS A 69 -20.61 5.17 6.41
C LYS A 69 -20.85 4.50 5.05
N GLY A 70 -21.01 3.19 5.00
CA GLY A 70 -21.15 2.45 3.75
C GLY A 70 -19.83 2.23 3.00
N THR A 71 -18.67 2.50 3.60
CA THR A 71 -17.39 2.15 2.98
C THR A 71 -17.30 0.64 2.79
N LEU A 72 -17.15 0.22 1.55
CA LEU A 72 -16.83 -1.17 1.22
C LEU A 72 -15.32 -1.37 1.24
N LEU A 73 -14.89 -2.51 1.73
CA LEU A 73 -13.51 -2.95 1.69
C LEU A 73 -13.42 -4.22 0.86
N LEU A 74 -12.42 -4.30 -0.01
CA LEU A 74 -12.08 -5.49 -0.79
C LEU A 74 -10.59 -5.80 -0.60
N VAL A 75 -10.29 -7.01 -0.15
CA VAL A 75 -8.94 -7.56 -0.06
C VAL A 75 -8.81 -8.77 -0.97
N GLU A 76 -7.77 -8.76 -1.79
CA GLU A 76 -7.45 -9.83 -2.72
C GLU A 76 -6.01 -10.26 -2.52
N ARG A 77 -5.72 -11.55 -2.72
CA ARG A 77 -4.36 -12.10 -2.70
C ARG A 77 -4.16 -12.99 -3.92
N ALA A 78 -3.35 -12.53 -4.88
CA ALA A 78 -3.04 -13.28 -6.08
C ALA A 78 -1.71 -14.03 -5.93
N PRO A 79 -1.64 -15.32 -6.29
CA PRO A 79 -0.37 -16.03 -6.36
C PRO A 79 0.49 -15.50 -7.52
N HIS A 80 1.81 -15.50 -7.34
CA HIS A 80 2.78 -15.16 -8.38
C HIS A 80 4.09 -15.92 -8.11
N PRO A 81 4.87 -16.33 -9.15
CA PRO A 81 6.12 -17.08 -8.97
C PRO A 81 7.12 -16.42 -8.03
N ALA A 82 7.29 -15.10 -8.13
CA ALA A 82 8.15 -14.34 -7.22
C ALA A 82 7.57 -14.17 -5.80
N GLY A 83 6.40 -14.72 -5.49
CA GLY A 83 5.64 -14.57 -4.24
C GLY A 83 4.39 -13.69 -4.43
N PRO A 84 3.37 -13.83 -3.56
CA PRO A 84 2.03 -13.30 -3.81
C PRO A 84 1.96 -11.78 -3.83
N VAL A 85 0.94 -11.27 -4.52
CA VAL A 85 0.55 -9.85 -4.50
C VAL A 85 -0.73 -9.73 -3.69
N SER A 86 -0.71 -8.90 -2.64
CA SER A 86 -1.92 -8.55 -1.90
C SER A 86 -2.39 -7.17 -2.30
N ARG A 87 -3.71 -6.99 -2.35
CA ARG A 87 -4.33 -5.72 -2.69
C ARG A 87 -5.47 -5.44 -1.74
N LEU A 88 -5.56 -4.20 -1.27
CA LEU A 88 -6.70 -3.70 -0.51
C LEU A 88 -7.26 -2.48 -1.20
N ARG A 89 -8.59 -2.42 -1.38
CA ARG A 89 -9.31 -1.27 -1.89
C ARG A 89 -10.35 -0.83 -0.87
N LEU A 90 -10.46 0.47 -0.65
CA LEU A 90 -11.60 1.08 0.02
C LEU A 90 -12.43 1.81 -1.02
N LEU A 91 -13.73 1.51 -1.03
CA LEU A 91 -14.67 1.99 -2.02
C LEU A 91 -15.80 2.80 -1.37
N ASN A 92 -16.40 3.68 -2.17
CA ASN A 92 -17.65 4.35 -1.87
C ASN A 92 -18.65 3.95 -2.97
N GLY A 93 -19.55 3.01 -2.66
CA GLY A 93 -20.21 2.21 -3.69
C GLY A 93 -19.18 1.42 -4.49
N ASP A 94 -19.25 1.47 -5.81
CA ASP A 94 -18.33 0.75 -6.71
C ASP A 94 -17.05 1.54 -7.05
N GLN A 95 -16.94 2.79 -6.57
CA GLN A 95 -15.83 3.67 -6.90
C GLN A 95 -14.72 3.55 -5.83
N PRO A 96 -13.51 3.06 -6.17
CA PRO A 96 -12.40 3.08 -5.24
C PRO A 96 -12.01 4.54 -4.94
N TRP A 97 -11.58 4.81 -3.71
CA TRP A 97 -10.97 6.09 -3.34
C TRP A 97 -9.60 5.91 -2.66
N LEU A 98 -9.24 4.68 -2.32
CA LEU A 98 -7.92 4.28 -1.84
C LEU A 98 -7.64 2.85 -2.29
N GLU A 99 -6.40 2.62 -2.73
CA GLU A 99 -5.89 1.30 -3.03
C GLU A 99 -4.44 1.16 -2.54
N LEU A 100 -4.16 0.02 -1.94
CA LEU A 100 -2.87 -0.42 -1.46
C LEU A 100 -2.49 -1.72 -2.16
N ILE A 101 -1.23 -1.82 -2.58
CA ILE A 101 -0.68 -3.03 -3.20
C ILE A 101 0.59 -3.38 -2.44
N ALA A 102 0.67 -4.59 -1.92
CA ALA A 102 1.86 -5.16 -1.31
C ALA A 102 2.50 -6.17 -2.27
N GLY A 103 3.80 -6.01 -2.52
CA GLY A 103 4.57 -6.94 -3.35
C GLY A 103 4.27 -6.88 -4.85
N GLY A 104 3.84 -5.74 -5.39
CA GLY A 104 3.59 -5.56 -6.83
C GLY A 104 4.86 -5.73 -7.65
N TYR A 105 4.75 -6.37 -8.81
CA TYR A 105 5.86 -6.67 -9.73
C TYR A 105 5.71 -5.93 -11.07
N ALA A 106 6.69 -6.07 -11.98
CA ALA A 106 6.64 -5.43 -13.30
C ALA A 106 5.38 -5.86 -14.07
N GLY A 107 4.57 -4.90 -14.52
CA GLY A 107 3.28 -5.14 -15.16
C GLY A 107 2.08 -5.03 -14.21
N THR A 108 2.29 -4.93 -12.89
CA THR A 108 1.19 -4.69 -11.94
C THR A 108 0.57 -3.31 -12.19
N THR A 109 -0.74 -3.28 -12.47
CA THR A 109 -1.50 -2.04 -12.65
C THR A 109 -1.57 -1.26 -11.34
N VAL A 110 -1.15 -0.01 -11.36
CA VAL A 110 -1.16 0.91 -10.19
C VAL A 110 -2.08 2.11 -10.37
N GLN A 111 -2.46 2.40 -11.61
CA GLN A 111 -3.45 3.39 -12.01
C GLN A 111 -3.96 2.98 -13.39
N ASP A 112 -5.17 3.39 -13.77
CA ASP A 112 -5.76 3.02 -15.04
C ASP A 112 -4.83 3.41 -16.21
N GLY A 113 -4.48 2.42 -17.05
CA GLY A 113 -3.51 2.56 -18.13
C GLY A 113 -2.03 2.50 -17.72
N TRP A 114 -1.71 2.64 -16.42
CA TRP A 114 -0.33 2.69 -15.91
C TRP A 114 0.04 1.46 -15.07
N ARG A 115 1.18 0.87 -15.43
CA ARG A 115 1.75 -0.31 -14.76
C ARG A 115 3.09 0.02 -14.12
N LEU A 116 3.46 -0.75 -13.11
CA LEU A 116 4.81 -0.74 -12.56
C LEU A 116 5.80 -1.28 -13.60
N GLY A 117 6.92 -0.61 -13.76
CA GLY A 117 8.11 -1.13 -14.42
C GLY A 117 9.35 -0.88 -13.56
N PHE A 118 10.47 -1.45 -13.96
CA PHE A 118 11.75 -1.25 -13.29
C PHE A 118 12.86 -1.08 -14.33
N LYS A 119 13.77 -0.13 -14.09
CA LYS A 119 14.99 0.08 -14.87
C LYS A 119 16.13 0.42 -13.92
N ASP A 120 17.25 -0.30 -14.03
CA ASP A 120 18.43 -0.11 -13.19
C ASP A 120 18.09 -0.14 -11.67
N GLY A 121 17.20 -1.07 -11.28
CA GLY A 121 16.74 -1.22 -9.90
C GLY A 121 15.70 -0.20 -9.43
N LYS A 122 15.37 0.80 -10.25
CA LYS A 122 14.44 1.90 -9.90
C LYS A 122 13.07 1.68 -10.50
N ALA A 123 12.04 1.96 -9.70
CA ALA A 123 10.65 1.91 -10.14
C ALA A 123 10.34 3.04 -11.15
N LEU A 124 9.53 2.71 -12.13
CA LEU A 124 9.00 3.62 -13.14
C LEU A 124 7.54 3.27 -13.46
N LEU A 125 6.83 4.21 -14.07
CA LEU A 125 5.49 3.99 -14.58
C LEU A 125 5.56 3.73 -16.09
N VAL A 126 4.85 2.70 -16.56
CA VAL A 126 4.77 2.29 -17.98
C VAL A 126 3.34 2.39 -18.47
N GLN A 127 3.15 2.99 -19.65
CA GLN A 127 1.89 3.03 -20.40
C GLN A 127 2.18 2.81 -21.89
N GLY A 128 1.93 1.61 -22.41
CA GLY A 128 2.34 1.26 -23.78
C GLY A 128 3.86 1.38 -23.93
N ASP A 129 4.32 2.15 -24.92
CA ASP A 129 5.74 2.45 -25.13
C ASP A 129 6.24 3.62 -24.26
N GLU A 130 5.33 4.35 -23.62
CA GLU A 130 5.68 5.46 -22.73
C GLU A 130 6.17 4.94 -21.39
N ASN A 131 7.26 5.53 -20.89
CA ASN A 131 7.73 5.31 -19.53
C ASN A 131 8.19 6.62 -18.89
N GLN A 132 8.02 6.71 -17.57
CA GLN A 132 8.52 7.83 -16.78
C GLN A 132 9.06 7.35 -15.42
N PRO A 133 10.21 7.88 -14.95
CA PRO A 133 10.74 7.56 -13.63
C PRO A 133 9.73 7.89 -12.52
N PHE A 134 9.64 7.03 -11.50
CA PHE A 134 8.81 7.32 -10.34
C PHE A 134 9.63 7.98 -9.24
N LEU A 135 9.27 9.20 -8.85
CA LEU A 135 10.10 10.02 -7.95
C LEU A 135 9.90 9.73 -6.45
N SER A 136 8.67 9.40 -6.02
CA SER A 136 8.27 8.97 -4.66
C SER A 136 6.79 9.24 -4.40
N LYS A 137 6.29 10.38 -4.90
CA LYS A 137 4.90 10.80 -4.86
C LYS A 137 4.57 11.57 -6.13
N MET A 138 3.50 11.19 -6.82
CA MET A 138 3.06 11.81 -8.07
C MET A 138 1.56 12.08 -8.03
N ARG A 139 1.13 13.08 -8.78
CA ARG A 139 -0.27 13.36 -9.04
C ARG A 139 -0.60 12.97 -10.46
N MET A 140 -1.64 12.18 -10.65
CA MET A 140 -2.05 11.68 -11.98
C MET A 140 -3.55 11.84 -12.13
N LYS A 141 -4.01 12.13 -13.35
CA LYS A 141 -5.44 12.11 -13.66
C LYS A 141 -5.80 10.74 -14.22
N ASP A 142 -6.95 10.21 -13.84
CA ASP A 142 -7.55 9.11 -14.58
C ASP A 142 -8.27 9.61 -15.84
N GLN A 143 -8.82 8.67 -16.62
CA GLN A 143 -9.59 8.96 -17.82
C GLN A 143 -10.88 9.73 -17.54
N ALA A 144 -11.44 9.60 -16.32
CA ALA A 144 -12.60 10.36 -15.87
C ALA A 144 -12.25 11.78 -15.37
N GLY A 145 -10.97 12.14 -15.36
CA GLY A 145 -10.47 13.45 -14.92
C GLY A 145 -10.25 13.58 -13.41
N ALA A 146 -10.50 12.54 -12.61
CA ALA A 146 -10.23 12.58 -11.18
C ALA A 146 -8.72 12.59 -10.91
N SER A 147 -8.29 13.43 -9.98
CA SER A 147 -6.88 13.58 -9.66
C SER A 147 -6.47 12.69 -8.49
N TRP A 148 -5.64 11.71 -8.77
CA TRP A 148 -5.12 10.71 -7.83
C TRP A 148 -3.73 11.09 -7.31
N CYS A 149 -3.48 10.77 -6.05
CA CYS A 149 -2.15 10.78 -5.45
C CYS A 149 -1.60 9.37 -5.47
N LEU A 150 -0.46 9.18 -6.13
CA LEU A 150 0.26 7.90 -6.21
C LEU A 150 1.54 8.01 -5.38
N ARG A 151 1.88 6.97 -4.63
CA ARG A 151 3.06 6.89 -3.78
C ARG A 151 3.70 5.50 -3.87
N LEU A 152 5.01 5.49 -4.02
CA LEU A 152 5.84 4.31 -3.84
C LEU A 152 6.20 4.26 -2.36
N LEU A 153 5.84 3.16 -1.69
CA LEU A 153 6.04 3.00 -0.26
C LEU A 153 7.38 2.30 0.02
N ALA A 154 7.70 1.26 -0.74
CA ALA A 154 8.95 0.52 -0.66
C ALA A 154 9.27 -0.13 -2.01
N THR A 155 10.56 -0.36 -2.26
CA THR A 155 11.05 -1.28 -3.31
C THR A 155 11.81 -2.39 -2.61
N HIS A 156 11.55 -3.62 -3.02
CA HIS A 156 12.16 -4.82 -2.47
C HIS A 156 13.05 -5.42 -3.54
N GLU A 157 14.32 -5.59 -3.23
CA GLU A 157 15.26 -6.26 -4.13
C GLU A 157 14.79 -7.69 -4.40
N ALA A 158 15.14 -8.18 -5.59
CA ALA A 158 14.90 -9.58 -5.91
C ALA A 158 15.70 -10.47 -4.94
N PRO A 159 15.11 -11.55 -4.40
CA PRO A 159 15.85 -12.48 -3.57
C PRO A 159 17.10 -12.98 -4.30
N LYS A 160 18.24 -13.01 -3.62
CA LYS A 160 19.45 -13.62 -4.19
C LYS A 160 19.15 -15.09 -4.47
N VAL A 161 19.27 -15.50 -5.73
CA VAL A 161 19.04 -16.89 -6.14
C VAL A 161 20.03 -17.78 -5.41
N VAL A 162 19.52 -18.66 -4.54
CA VAL A 162 20.33 -19.69 -3.88
C VAL A 162 20.56 -20.82 -4.89
N SER A 163 21.81 -21.26 -5.06
CA SER A 163 22.16 -22.30 -6.04
C SER A 163 21.31 -23.56 -5.82
N GLY A 164 20.66 -24.05 -6.88
CA GLY A 164 19.84 -25.27 -6.86
C GLY A 164 18.33 -25.05 -6.79
N MET A 165 17.84 -23.81 -6.69
CA MET A 165 16.42 -23.48 -6.85
C MET A 165 16.20 -22.56 -8.05
N ALA A 166 15.29 -22.94 -8.95
CA ALA A 166 14.74 -22.02 -9.94
C ALA A 166 13.78 -21.07 -9.23
N GLN A 167 14.25 -19.87 -8.89
CA GLN A 167 13.40 -18.75 -8.49
C GLN A 167 13.55 -17.65 -9.52
N GLU A 168 12.42 -17.23 -10.11
CA GLU A 168 12.37 -16.00 -10.90
C GLU A 168 12.56 -14.81 -9.94
N ALA A 169 13.80 -14.38 -9.81
CA ALA A 169 14.20 -13.23 -9.03
C ALA A 169 13.63 -11.97 -9.69
N GLN A 170 12.59 -11.38 -9.09
CA GLN A 170 11.97 -10.16 -9.59
C GLN A 170 11.92 -9.08 -8.50
N ILE A 171 12.22 -7.84 -8.89
CA ILE A 171 12.05 -6.66 -8.04
C ILE A 171 10.56 -6.49 -7.75
N LYS A 172 10.23 -6.14 -6.50
CA LYS A 172 8.88 -5.84 -6.07
C LYS A 172 8.76 -4.44 -5.51
N ALA A 173 7.54 -3.93 -5.43
CA ALA A 173 7.22 -2.64 -4.86
C ALA A 173 5.90 -2.65 -4.10
N ASP A 174 5.88 -1.90 -3.00
CA ASP A 174 4.65 -1.58 -2.28
C ASP A 174 4.14 -0.22 -2.74
N TRP A 175 2.84 -0.13 -3.00
CA TRP A 175 2.23 1.02 -3.64
C TRP A 175 0.98 1.48 -2.91
N LEU A 176 0.72 2.78 -3.03
CA LEU A 176 -0.49 3.43 -2.57
C LEU A 176 -1.02 4.37 -3.67
N ARG A 177 -2.31 4.27 -3.99
CA ARG A 177 -3.05 5.35 -4.68
C ARG A 177 -4.28 5.78 -3.89
N TYR A 178 -4.58 7.08 -3.88
CA TYR A 178 -5.76 7.60 -3.17
C TYR A 178 -6.25 8.93 -3.74
N LEU A 179 -7.54 9.20 -3.56
CA LEU A 179 -8.15 10.50 -3.86
C LEU A 179 -7.79 11.53 -2.77
N PRO A 180 -7.25 12.70 -3.11
CA PRO A 180 -6.88 13.73 -2.14
C PRO A 180 -8.12 14.45 -1.58
N ARG A 181 -8.30 14.38 -0.25
CA ARG A 181 -9.20 15.31 0.45
C ARG A 181 -8.53 16.69 0.50
N LYS A 182 -9.01 17.68 -0.26
CA LYS A 182 -8.51 19.07 -0.39
C LYS A 182 -7.36 19.29 -1.40
N GLY A 183 -7.25 18.45 -2.42
CA GLY A 183 -6.28 18.68 -3.51
C GLY A 183 -4.82 18.64 -3.09
N ARG A 184 -4.49 18.06 -1.93
CA ARG A 184 -3.12 17.84 -1.47
C ARG A 184 -2.79 16.35 -1.40
N CYS A 185 -1.69 16.01 -2.06
CA CYS A 185 -0.91 14.81 -1.81
C CYS A 185 0.22 15.22 -0.85
#